data_AF-A0A7X8B7C4-F1
#
_entry.id   AF-A0A7X8B7C4-F1
#
_cell.length_a   1.000
_cell.length_b   1.000
_cell.length_c   1.000
_cell.angle_alpha   90.00
_cell.angle_beta   90.00
_cell.angle_gamma   90.00
#
_symmetry.space_group_name_H-M   'P 1'
#
loop_
_entity.id
_entity.type
_entity.pdbx_description
1 polymer ?
#
loop_
_entity_poly.entity_id
_entity_poly.type
_entity_poly.pdbx_seq_one_letter_code
_entity_poly.pdbx_strand_id
1 'polypeptide(L)'
;MSEAELAGLVARSLTGEDALPSGRSGADATQPARIADALRAAGWTTDRIAAVREAAIQAGHPWPFPVPADLRGTVGAAQLLTASWAVAGELSVGAEVRLRDSSMPLSTHDRALLQERPPHHGNVG
;
A
#
# COMPACT_ATOMS: atom_id res chain seq x y z
N MET A 1 -2.73 -2.55 22.52
CA MET A 1 -3.08 -1.58 21.47
C MET A 1 -4.59 -1.58 21.31
N SER A 2 -5.20 -0.40 21.33
CA SER A 2 -6.62 -0.17 21.12
C SER A 2 -6.98 -0.14 19.63
N GLU A 3 -8.25 -0.36 19.33
CA GLU A 3 -8.81 -0.28 17.98
C GLU A 3 -8.58 1.07 17.31
N ALA A 4 -8.65 2.15 18.09
CA ALA A 4 -8.42 3.51 17.64
C ALA A 4 -6.96 3.76 17.22
N GLU A 5 -6.00 3.13 17.90
CA GLU A 5 -4.58 3.21 17.56
C GLU A 5 -4.31 2.51 16.21
N LEU A 6 -4.92 1.35 15.96
CA LEU A 6 -4.81 0.67 14.66
C LEU A 6 -5.38 1.52 13.52
N ALA A 7 -6.56 2.12 13.72
CA ALA A 7 -7.17 3.01 12.73
C ALA A 7 -6.27 4.22 12.41
N GLY A 8 -5.63 4.80 13.43
CA GLY A 8 -4.63 5.87 13.26
C GLY A 8 -3.41 5.41 12.47
N LEU A 9 -2.87 4.22 12.76
CA LEU A 9 -1.73 3.65 12.02
C LEU A 9 -2.06 3.37 10.55
N VAL A 10 -3.28 2.87 10.27
CA VAL A 10 -3.75 2.65 8.90
C VAL A 10 -3.91 3.98 8.17
N ALA A 11 -4.53 4.98 8.80
CA ALA A 11 -4.66 6.32 8.24
C ALA A 11 -3.30 6.93 7.91
N ARG A 12 -2.32 6.81 8.81
CA ARG A 12 -0.94 7.26 8.60
C ARG A 12 -0.27 6.50 7.45
N SER A 13 -0.46 5.20 7.36
CA SER A 13 0.09 4.39 6.27
C SER A 13 -0.45 4.80 4.90
N LEU A 14 -1.72 5.22 4.80
CA LEU A 14 -2.33 5.64 3.53
C LEU A 14 -2.05 7.10 3.16
N THR A 15 -1.94 7.98 4.15
CA THR A 15 -1.84 9.44 3.92
C THR A 15 -0.44 10.00 4.13
N GLY A 16 0.42 9.28 4.86
CA GLY A 16 1.74 9.76 5.31
C GLY A 16 1.68 10.65 6.56
N GLU A 17 0.48 10.96 7.06
CA GLU A 17 0.23 11.93 8.13
C GLU A 17 -0.72 11.37 9.20
N ASP A 18 -0.77 12.00 10.37
CA ASP A 18 -1.70 11.61 11.44
C ASP A 18 -3.12 12.13 11.17
N ALA A 19 -3.79 11.49 10.21
CA ALA A 19 -5.07 11.92 9.64
C ALA A 19 -6.30 11.61 10.50
N LEU A 20 -6.21 10.63 11.41
CA LEU A 20 -7.29 10.29 12.33
C LEU A 20 -6.79 10.38 13.78
N PRO A 21 -7.59 10.97 14.70
CA PRO A 21 -7.20 11.04 16.10
C PRO A 21 -7.24 9.65 16.76
N SER A 22 -6.24 9.36 17.57
CA SER A 22 -6.16 8.18 18.44
C SER A 22 -7.22 8.27 19.54
N GLY A 23 -8.48 7.96 19.24
CA GLY A 23 -9.54 8.01 20.27
C GLY A 23 -10.96 7.59 19.90
N ARG A 24 -11.29 7.30 18.62
CA ARG A 24 -12.63 6.78 18.30
C ARG A 24 -12.71 5.29 18.65
N SER A 25 -13.39 4.99 19.75
CA SER A 25 -13.60 3.63 20.26
C SER A 25 -15.03 3.15 19.99
N GLY A 26 -15.14 1.92 19.52
CA GLY A 26 -16.38 1.16 19.30
C GLY A 26 -16.00 -0.12 18.58
N ALA A 27 -16.64 -1.24 18.88
CA ALA A 27 -16.25 -2.59 18.40
C ALA A 27 -16.16 -2.74 16.86
N ASP A 28 -16.70 -1.78 16.11
CA ASP A 28 -16.66 -1.72 14.64
C ASP A 28 -15.58 -0.77 14.09
N ALA A 29 -14.85 -0.04 14.94
CA ALA A 29 -13.91 1.01 14.51
C ALA A 29 -12.71 0.48 13.72
N THR A 30 -12.42 -0.82 13.84
CA THR A 30 -11.36 -1.51 13.07
C THR A 30 -11.83 -2.05 11.73
N GLN A 31 -13.14 -2.04 11.45
CA GLN A 31 -13.64 -2.52 10.16
C GLN A 31 -13.12 -1.61 9.04
N PRO A 32 -12.59 -2.18 7.94
CA PRO A 32 -12.01 -1.38 6.86
C PRO A 32 -12.94 -0.28 6.34
N ALA A 33 -14.22 -0.59 6.16
CA ALA A 33 -15.23 0.36 5.70
C ALA A 33 -15.42 1.55 6.67
N ARG A 34 -15.35 1.29 7.99
CA ARG A 34 -15.47 2.35 9.01
C ARG A 34 -14.26 3.27 9.03
N ILE A 35 -13.06 2.73 8.83
CA ILE A 35 -11.84 3.54 8.71
C ILE A 35 -11.90 4.38 7.42
N ALA A 36 -12.36 3.80 6.31
CA ALA A 36 -12.58 4.53 5.05
C ALA A 36 -13.59 5.68 5.21
N ASP A 37 -14.72 5.44 5.88
CA ASP A 37 -15.71 6.49 6.17
C ASP A 37 -15.17 7.56 7.11
N ALA A 38 -14.36 7.18 8.11
CA ALA A 38 -13.70 8.14 8.99
C ALA A 38 -12.71 9.03 8.22
N LEU A 39 -11.94 8.47 7.29
CA LEU A 39 -11.05 9.21 6.40
C LEU A 39 -11.84 10.18 5.51
N ARG A 40 -12.94 9.73 4.90
CA ARG A 40 -13.83 10.59 4.10
C ARG A 40 -14.39 11.74 4.94
N ALA A 41 -14.86 11.46 6.15
CA ALA A 41 -15.37 12.46 7.09
C ALA A 41 -14.29 13.46 7.54
N ALA A 42 -13.03 13.03 7.57
CA ALA A 42 -11.86 13.89 7.83
C ALA A 42 -11.37 14.66 6.58
N GLY A 43 -12.07 14.55 5.44
CA GLY A 43 -11.71 15.25 4.20
C GLY A 43 -10.61 14.55 3.37
N TRP A 44 -10.30 13.30 3.69
CA TRP A 44 -9.46 12.43 2.86
C TRP A 44 -10.33 11.69 1.85
N THR A 45 -10.58 12.35 0.73
CA THR A 45 -11.30 11.76 -0.40
C THR A 45 -10.44 10.73 -1.13
N THR A 46 -11.09 9.86 -1.90
CA THR A 46 -10.45 8.90 -2.81
C THR A 46 -9.38 9.60 -3.68
N ASP A 47 -9.73 10.71 -4.34
CA ASP A 47 -8.80 11.45 -5.21
C ASP A 47 -7.58 11.99 -4.46
N ARG A 48 -7.77 12.48 -3.23
CA ARG A 48 -6.69 13.03 -2.42
C ARG A 48 -5.71 11.94 -1.99
N ILE A 49 -6.21 10.78 -1.57
CA ILE A 49 -5.36 9.65 -1.19
C ILE A 49 -4.68 9.06 -2.45
N ALA A 50 -5.37 9.01 -3.59
CA ALA A 50 -4.78 8.61 -4.87
C ALA A 50 -3.64 9.56 -5.29
N ALA A 51 -3.81 10.87 -5.13
CA ALA A 51 -2.75 11.85 -5.38
C ALA A 51 -1.54 11.66 -4.46
N VAL A 52 -1.74 11.34 -3.18
CA VAL A 52 -0.65 10.98 -2.25
C VAL A 52 0.08 9.73 -2.72
N ARG A 53 -0.65 8.69 -3.13
CA ARG A 53 -0.06 7.47 -3.69
C ARG A 53 0.79 7.77 -4.93
N GLU A 54 0.25 8.52 -5.89
CA GLU A 54 0.97 8.87 -7.11
C GLU A 54 2.22 9.69 -6.80
N ALA A 55 2.13 10.68 -5.93
CA ALA A 55 3.28 11.47 -5.50
C ALA A 55 4.38 10.60 -4.85
N ALA A 56 4.00 9.63 -4.01
CA ALA A 56 4.94 8.69 -3.41
C ALA A 56 5.64 7.82 -4.46
N ILE A 57 4.88 7.26 -5.42
CA ILE A 57 5.42 6.44 -6.51
C ILE A 57 6.38 7.24 -7.38
N GLN A 58 6.02 8.48 -7.76
CA GLN A 58 6.89 9.36 -8.55
C GLN A 58 8.18 9.74 -7.80
N ALA A 59 8.12 9.85 -6.48
CA ALA A 59 9.29 10.07 -5.62
C ALA A 59 10.11 8.79 -5.34
N GLY A 60 9.70 7.63 -5.84
CA GLY A 60 10.37 6.35 -5.58
C GLY A 60 10.13 5.79 -4.18
N HIS A 61 9.12 6.27 -3.47
CA HIS A 61 8.73 5.79 -2.14
C HIS A 61 7.67 4.68 -2.24
N PRO A 62 7.71 3.69 -1.32
CA PRO A 62 6.67 2.67 -1.24
C PRO A 62 5.35 3.29 -0.77
N TRP A 63 4.24 2.77 -1.31
CA TRP A 63 2.90 3.06 -0.84
C TRP A 63 2.06 1.77 -0.79
N PRO A 64 1.30 1.47 0.28
CA PRO A 64 1.16 2.24 1.52
C PRO A 64 2.49 2.46 2.26
N PHE A 65 2.60 3.59 2.96
CA PHE A 65 3.83 3.98 3.64
C PHE A 65 4.16 3.03 4.79
N PRO A 66 5.43 2.62 4.94
CA PRO A 66 5.87 1.84 6.08
C PRO A 66 5.83 2.71 7.35
N VAL A 67 5.10 2.25 8.36
CA VAL A 67 5.10 2.89 9.68
C VAL A 67 6.18 2.25 10.53
N PRO A 68 7.15 2.96 11.13
CA PRO A 68 8.26 2.36 11.87
C PRO A 68 7.83 1.67 13.18
N ALA A 69 8.69 0.78 13.69
CA ALA A 69 8.33 -0.20 14.73
C ALA A 69 7.96 0.44 16.09
N ASP A 70 8.61 1.55 16.42
CA ASP A 70 8.33 2.40 17.57
C ASP A 70 6.89 2.93 17.57
N LEU A 71 6.37 3.31 16.40
CA LEU A 71 4.99 3.78 16.24
C LEU A 71 3.97 2.65 16.17
N ARG A 72 4.32 1.50 15.60
CA ARG A 72 3.39 0.34 15.49
C ARG A 72 3.11 -0.35 16.83
N GLY A 73 3.97 -0.17 17.83
CA GLY A 73 3.87 -0.88 19.10
C GLY A 73 3.87 -2.40 18.91
N THR A 74 2.78 -3.06 19.27
CA THR A 74 2.66 -4.53 19.16
C THR A 74 2.17 -5.03 17.81
N VAL A 75 1.88 -4.15 16.84
CA VAL A 75 1.37 -4.55 15.52
C VAL A 75 2.48 -4.99 14.60
N GLY A 76 2.33 -6.20 14.06
CA GLY A 76 3.22 -6.71 13.03
C GLY A 76 3.12 -5.87 11.75
N ALA A 77 4.24 -5.60 11.10
CA ALA A 77 4.29 -4.81 9.87
C ALA A 77 3.36 -5.40 8.77
N ALA A 78 3.32 -6.72 8.64
CA ALA A 78 2.43 -7.41 7.70
C ALA A 78 0.95 -7.23 8.06
N GLN A 79 0.59 -7.26 9.34
CA GLN A 79 -0.79 -7.05 9.79
C GLN A 79 -1.26 -5.63 9.45
N LEU A 80 -0.41 -4.63 9.73
CA LEU A 80 -0.70 -3.24 9.37
C LEU A 80 -0.83 -3.07 7.87
N LEU A 81 0.08 -3.64 7.08
CA LEU A 81 0.04 -3.55 5.62
C LEU A 81 -1.23 -4.17 5.04
N THR A 82 -1.64 -5.34 5.54
CA THR A 82 -2.90 -5.99 5.15
C THR A 82 -4.10 -5.12 5.48
N ALA A 83 -4.14 -4.53 6.69
CA ALA A 83 -5.21 -3.62 7.09
C ALA A 83 -5.26 -2.35 6.22
N SER A 84 -4.09 -1.78 5.90
CA SER A 84 -3.99 -0.63 5.00
C SER A 84 -4.54 -0.95 3.61
N TRP A 85 -4.18 -2.11 3.04
CA TRP A 85 -4.72 -2.53 1.74
C TRP A 85 -6.22 -2.78 1.75
N ALA A 86 -6.76 -3.34 2.84
CA ALA A 86 -8.20 -3.54 2.98
C ALA A 86 -8.93 -2.18 2.95
N VAL A 87 -8.47 -1.19 3.71
CA VAL A 87 -9.03 0.16 3.71
C VAL A 87 -8.85 0.85 2.35
N ALA A 88 -7.70 0.66 1.71
CA ALA A 88 -7.43 1.17 0.38
C ALA A 88 -8.45 0.62 -0.66
N GLY A 89 -8.81 -0.67 -0.55
CA GLY A 89 -9.88 -1.29 -1.34
C GLY A 89 -11.25 -0.64 -1.12
N GLU A 90 -11.63 -0.39 0.14
CA GLU A 90 -12.89 0.31 0.48
C GLU A 90 -12.94 1.77 -0.04
N LEU A 91 -11.78 2.40 -0.16
CA LEU A 91 -11.64 3.73 -0.74
C LEU A 91 -11.56 3.70 -2.27
N SER A 92 -11.46 2.51 -2.88
CA SER A 92 -11.14 2.32 -4.29
C SER A 92 -9.83 3.00 -4.70
N VAL A 93 -8.89 3.11 -3.76
CA VAL A 93 -7.51 3.58 -3.98
C VAL A 93 -6.60 2.37 -3.88
N GLY A 94 -6.63 1.53 -4.91
CA GLY A 94 -5.93 0.25 -4.92
C GLY A 94 -5.24 0.04 -6.26
N ALA A 95 -4.36 -0.96 -6.34
CA ALA A 95 -3.56 -1.21 -7.52
C ALA A 95 -4.43 -1.21 -8.80
N GLU A 96 -4.33 -0.14 -9.60
CA GLU A 96 -4.36 -0.36 -11.03
C GLU A 96 -3.30 -1.43 -11.26
N VAL A 97 -3.73 -2.61 -11.69
CA VAL A 97 -2.83 -3.60 -12.24
C VAL A 97 -2.17 -2.89 -13.41
N ARG A 98 -1.02 -2.26 -13.16
CA ARG A 98 -0.13 -1.80 -14.21
C ARG A 98 0.42 -3.09 -14.80
N LEU A 99 -0.37 -3.69 -15.69
CA LEU A 99 0.15 -4.60 -16.69
C LEU A 99 1.39 -3.90 -17.23
N ARG A 100 2.55 -4.55 -17.09
CA ARG A 100 3.76 -4.09 -17.75
C ARG A 100 3.37 -3.93 -19.21
N ASP A 101 3.42 -2.71 -19.71
CA ASP A 101 3.10 -2.44 -21.10
C ASP A 101 4.08 -3.28 -21.94
N SER A 102 3.55 -4.30 -22.62
CA SER A 102 4.35 -5.22 -23.43
C SER A 102 4.99 -4.52 -24.63
N SER A 103 4.57 -3.29 -24.94
CA SER A 103 5.21 -2.43 -25.94
C SER A 103 6.43 -1.66 -25.40
N MET A 104 6.64 -1.62 -24.07
CA MET A 104 7.77 -0.92 -23.49
C MET A 104 9.08 -1.68 -23.81
N PRO A 105 10.09 -1.01 -24.36
CA PRO A 105 11.35 -1.67 -24.71
C PRO A 105 12.00 -2.28 -23.45
N LEU A 106 12.48 -3.52 -23.59
CA LEU A 106 13.18 -4.25 -22.54
C LEU A 106 14.35 -3.44 -21.99
N SER A 107 14.52 -3.46 -20.67
CA SER A 107 15.66 -2.82 -20.01
C SER A 107 16.98 -3.50 -20.42
N THR A 108 18.10 -2.80 -20.24
CA THR A 108 19.43 -3.36 -20.50
C THR A 108 19.67 -4.66 -19.71
N HIS A 109 19.15 -4.75 -18.48
CA HIS A 109 19.25 -5.94 -17.64
C HIS A 109 18.40 -7.11 -18.20
N ASP A 110 17.15 -6.83 -18.63
CA ASP A 110 16.29 -7.85 -19.25
C ASP A 110 16.91 -8.39 -20.56
N ARG A 111 17.56 -7.52 -21.34
CA ARG A 111 18.28 -7.93 -22.55
C ARG A 111 19.49 -8.79 -22.23
N ALA A 112 20.23 -8.49 -21.17
CA ALA A 112 21.35 -9.31 -20.72
C ALA A 112 20.88 -10.71 -20.28
N LEU A 113 19.80 -10.79 -19.50
CA LEU A 113 19.15 -12.04 -19.10
C LEU A 113 18.71 -12.91 -20.29
N LEU A 114 18.20 -12.30 -21.37
CA LEU A 114 17.83 -13.03 -22.60
C LEU A 114 19.04 -13.50 -23.41
N GLN A 115 20.18 -12.81 -23.31
CA GLN A 115 21.43 -13.22 -23.96
C GLN A 115 22.19 -14.28 -23.17
N GLU A 116 21.96 -14.37 -21.87
CA GLU A 116 22.42 -15.46 -21.01
C GLU A 116 21.59 -16.72 -21.27
N ARG A 117 21.94 -17.47 -22.33
CA ARG A 117 21.37 -18.80 -22.59
C ARG A 117 21.74 -19.73 -21.43
N PRO A 118 20.78 -20.31 -20.69
CA PRO A 118 21.08 -21.31 -19.68
C PRO A 118 21.75 -22.53 -20.33
N PRO A 119 22.81 -23.12 -19.76
CA PRO A 119 23.61 -24.19 -20.38
C PRO A 119 22.90 -25.57 -20.47
N HIS A 120 21.57 -25.61 -20.44
CA HIS A 120 20.79 -26.86 -20.39
C HIS A 120 19.60 -26.85 -21.36
N HIS A 121 19.79 -26.46 -22.62
CA HIS A 121 18.95 -27.03 -23.67
C HIS A 121 19.69 -28.24 -24.25
N GLY A 122 19.65 -29.33 -23.49
CA GLY A 122 20.11 -30.63 -23.95
C GLY A 122 19.28 -31.04 -25.16
N ASN A 123 19.98 -31.33 -26.24
CA ASN A 123 19.49 -31.98 -27.44
C ASN A 123 18.89 -33.33 -27.02
N VAL A 124 17.55 -33.48 -27.06
CA VAL A 124 16.93 -34.81 -27.11
C VAL A 124 16.69 -35.09 -28.59
N GLY A 125 17.42 -36.08 -29.11
CA GLY A 125 17.32 -36.54 -30.49
C GLY A 125 16.06 -37.34 -30.78
#